data_AF-A0A2N5YUK5-F1
#
_entry.id   AF-A0A2N5YUK5-F1
#
_cell.length_a   1.000
_cell.length_b   1.000
_cell.length_c   1.000
_cell.angle_alpha   90.00
_cell.angle_beta   90.00
_cell.angle_gamma   90.00
#
_symmetry.space_group_name_H-M   'P 1'
#
loop_
_entity.id
_entity.type
_entity.pdbx_description
1 polymer ?
#
loop_
_entity_poly.entity_id
_entity_poly.type
_entity_poly.pdbx_seq_one_letter_code
_entity_poly.pdbx_strand_id
1 'polypeptide(L)'
;MEKELRLMKGNEAIAEAAIRSGADAYFGYPITPQSEVIEYLMAEKPHERTGMVVLQAESEVAAINMIYGAASCGRMAMTSSSSPGISLKQEGISYIAGAELPCLILNVVRGGPGLGTIQPSQSDYFQSTKCGGHGDYRLIVLAPASVQEMYDFVELGFDLAFKYRNPVMIQSDGIIGQMMEKVEIGEQKQRRDPQDIIKQCPWATTGKPESRERNIITSLDLVAAKQEEFNRKLIRKYEEVKENEVRYELINTEDADYIIVAYGSSSRLSMKAMDILRAKGVKVGIVRLITLFPFPTKVLSELADKVKGFLAVEMSAGQMVEDVQLATKFKVPVEHFGRLGGVIPAPEEIVEALEQKIIGG
;
A
#
# COMPACT_ATOMS: atom_id res chain seq x y z
N MET A 1 21.62 -17.21 -12.11
CA MET A 1 21.61 -17.76 -10.74
C MET A 1 20.18 -18.17 -10.45
N GLU A 2 19.95 -19.41 -10.01
CA GLU A 2 18.60 -19.97 -9.87
C GLU A 2 17.91 -19.33 -8.65
N LYS A 3 16.74 -18.71 -8.86
CA LYS A 3 15.98 -18.09 -7.75
C LYS A 3 15.42 -19.18 -6.84
N GLU A 4 15.54 -18.99 -5.53
CA GLU A 4 15.01 -19.92 -4.52
C GLU A 4 13.47 -19.89 -4.56
N LEU A 5 12.84 -21.06 -4.55
CA LEU A 5 11.38 -21.19 -4.55
C LEU A 5 10.91 -21.70 -3.19
N ARG A 6 10.04 -20.95 -2.52
CA ARG A 6 9.48 -21.33 -1.22
C ARG A 6 7.97 -21.15 -1.20
N LEU A 7 7.27 -22.04 -0.49
CA LEU A 7 5.85 -21.88 -0.20
C LEU A 7 5.74 -21.05 1.09
N MET A 8 5.07 -19.90 1.02
CA MET A 8 4.99 -18.94 2.14
C MET A 8 3.60 -18.32 2.23
N LYS A 9 3.21 -17.87 3.41
CA LYS A 9 2.07 -16.95 3.57
C LYS A 9 2.43 -15.53 3.14
N GLY A 10 1.43 -14.71 2.80
CA GLY A 10 1.60 -13.27 2.53
C GLY A 10 2.40 -12.52 3.60
N ASN A 11 2.00 -12.69 4.86
CA ASN A 11 2.64 -12.06 6.02
C ASN A 11 4.07 -12.55 6.25
N GLU A 12 4.35 -13.82 5.96
CA GLU A 12 5.70 -14.39 6.07
C GLU A 12 6.58 -13.88 4.92
N ALA A 13 6.04 -13.78 3.71
CA ALA A 13 6.74 -13.34 2.51
C ALA A 13 7.20 -11.89 2.64
N ILE A 14 6.33 -10.99 3.13
CA ILE A 14 6.69 -9.58 3.37
C ILE A 14 7.74 -9.44 4.49
N ALA A 15 7.67 -10.28 5.52
CA ALA A 15 8.65 -10.31 6.60
C ALA A 15 10.03 -10.79 6.10
N GLU A 16 10.08 -11.88 5.33
CA GLU A 16 11.30 -12.37 4.70
C GLU A 16 11.90 -11.37 3.71
N ALA A 17 11.04 -10.71 2.91
CA ALA A 17 11.45 -9.66 2.00
C ALA A 17 12.10 -8.48 2.74
N ALA A 18 11.59 -8.11 3.92
CA ALA A 18 12.19 -7.05 4.75
C ALA A 18 13.60 -7.41 5.21
N ILE A 19 13.80 -8.65 5.69
CA ILE A 19 15.13 -9.15 6.07
C ILE A 19 16.04 -9.10 4.85
N ARG A 20 15.60 -9.66 3.72
CA ARG A 20 16.39 -9.78 2.49
C ARG A 20 16.67 -8.46 1.79
N SER A 21 15.81 -7.47 1.93
CA SER A 21 16.02 -6.11 1.41
C SER A 21 17.03 -5.31 2.23
N GLY A 22 17.51 -5.84 3.36
CA GLY A 22 18.42 -5.13 4.25
C GLY A 22 17.72 -4.05 5.07
N ALA A 23 16.46 -4.29 5.49
CA ALA A 23 15.78 -3.39 6.43
C ALA A 23 16.58 -3.28 7.74
N ASP A 24 16.66 -2.07 8.28
CA ASP A 24 17.40 -1.78 9.49
C ASP A 24 16.58 -2.10 10.75
N ALA A 25 15.27 -1.86 10.70
CA ALA A 25 14.41 -2.00 11.87
C ALA A 25 12.95 -2.31 11.53
N TYR A 26 12.32 -3.11 12.39
CA TYR A 26 10.89 -3.31 12.46
C TYR A 26 10.38 -2.95 13.86
N PHE A 27 9.33 -2.12 13.91
CA PHE A 27 8.61 -1.80 15.15
C PHE A 27 7.13 -2.07 14.95
N GLY A 28 6.52 -2.91 15.79
CA GLY A 28 5.12 -3.29 15.61
C GLY A 28 4.43 -3.65 16.92
N TYR A 29 3.10 -3.62 16.89
CA TYR A 29 2.25 -4.13 17.97
C TYR A 29 1.43 -5.30 17.41
N PRO A 30 1.28 -6.43 18.13
CA PRO A 30 0.54 -7.58 17.63
C PRO A 30 -0.95 -7.26 17.44
N ILE A 31 -1.46 -7.50 16.24
CA ILE A 31 -2.87 -7.34 15.88
C ILE A 31 -3.24 -8.28 14.73
N THR A 32 -4.30 -9.07 14.87
CA THR A 32 -4.80 -9.95 13.81
C THR A 32 -5.31 -9.12 12.62
N PRO A 33 -5.09 -9.49 11.35
CA PRO A 33 -4.41 -10.71 10.86
C PRO A 33 -2.91 -10.54 10.59
N GLN A 34 -2.28 -9.45 11.04
CA GLN A 34 -0.89 -9.16 10.68
C GLN A 34 0.14 -9.88 11.58
N SER A 35 -0.20 -10.27 12.81
CA SER A 35 0.77 -10.76 13.83
C SER A 35 1.82 -11.77 13.33
N GLU A 36 1.49 -12.58 12.32
CA GLU A 36 2.42 -13.50 11.65
C GLU A 36 3.70 -12.81 11.14
N VAL A 37 3.68 -11.51 10.80
CA VAL A 37 4.87 -10.76 10.38
C VAL A 37 5.90 -10.69 11.52
N ILE A 38 5.50 -10.25 12.72
CA ILE A 38 6.43 -10.14 13.86
C ILE A 38 6.82 -11.53 14.36
N GLU A 39 5.89 -12.50 14.33
CA GLU A 39 6.18 -13.89 14.70
C GLU A 39 7.26 -14.49 13.78
N TYR A 40 7.12 -14.32 12.47
CA TYR A 40 8.11 -14.77 11.48
C TYR A 40 9.46 -14.05 11.67
N LEU A 41 9.47 -12.72 11.82
CA LEU A 41 10.68 -11.96 12.08
C LEU A 41 11.40 -12.45 13.36
N MET A 42 10.67 -12.73 14.43
CA MET A 42 11.27 -13.23 15.68
C MET A 42 11.82 -14.65 15.51
N ALA A 43 11.13 -15.51 14.76
CA ALA A 43 11.58 -16.87 14.47
C ALA A 43 12.86 -16.91 13.61
N GLU A 44 12.97 -16.03 12.61
CA GLU A 44 14.10 -15.95 11.69
C GLU A 44 15.33 -15.22 12.26
N LYS A 45 15.21 -14.64 13.47
CA LYS A 45 16.30 -13.95 14.20
C LYS A 45 17.15 -13.03 13.30
N PRO A 46 16.57 -12.03 12.63
CA PRO A 46 17.28 -11.25 11.62
C PRO A 46 18.39 -10.37 12.21
N HIS A 47 18.45 -10.18 13.52
CA HIS A 47 19.61 -9.60 14.20
C HIS A 47 20.89 -10.45 14.05
N GLU A 48 20.75 -11.77 13.88
CA GLU A 48 21.86 -12.69 13.57
C GLU A 48 22.15 -12.75 12.05
N ARG A 49 21.13 -12.54 11.19
CA ARG A 49 21.25 -12.60 9.72
C ARG A 49 21.80 -11.31 9.10
N THR A 50 21.25 -10.18 9.48
CA THR A 50 21.55 -8.85 8.90
C THR A 50 21.83 -7.78 9.96
N GLY A 51 21.59 -8.07 11.24
CA GLY A 51 21.62 -7.08 12.32
C GLY A 51 20.33 -6.27 12.45
N MET A 52 19.27 -6.60 11.69
CA MET A 52 17.97 -5.91 11.78
C MET A 52 17.42 -5.96 13.21
N VAL A 53 16.96 -4.81 13.69
CA VAL A 53 16.33 -4.70 15.01
C VAL A 53 14.84 -4.99 14.87
N VAL A 54 14.33 -5.95 15.63
CA VAL A 54 12.89 -6.26 15.70
C VAL A 54 12.45 -6.01 17.12
N LEU A 55 11.44 -5.15 17.31
CA LEU A 55 10.92 -4.85 18.63
C LEU A 55 9.40 -4.80 18.62
N GLN A 56 8.81 -5.52 19.57
CA GLN A 56 7.40 -5.42 19.91
C GLN A 56 7.19 -4.19 20.80
N ALA A 57 6.50 -3.19 20.27
CA ALA A 57 6.16 -2.00 21.03
C ALA A 57 4.98 -2.27 21.98
N GLU A 58 4.71 -1.33 22.88
CA GLU A 58 3.57 -1.37 23.81
C GLU A 58 2.25 -0.93 23.18
N SER A 59 2.30 -0.22 22.05
CA SER A 59 1.14 0.25 21.29
C SER A 59 1.51 0.60 19.85
N GLU A 60 0.51 0.76 18.99
CA GLU A 60 0.73 1.24 17.62
C GLU A 60 1.27 2.67 17.56
N VAL A 61 0.89 3.51 18.53
CA VAL A 61 1.37 4.89 18.71
C VAL A 61 2.87 4.89 19.03
N ALA A 62 3.30 4.03 19.95
CA ALA A 62 4.72 3.86 20.26
C ALA A 62 5.49 3.36 19.04
N ALA A 63 4.98 2.32 18.37
CA ALA A 63 5.62 1.76 17.19
C ALA A 63 5.82 2.79 16.06
N ILE A 64 4.83 3.62 15.73
CA ILE A 64 5.00 4.62 14.66
C ILE A 64 5.98 5.74 15.05
N ASN A 65 6.04 6.11 16.33
CA ASN A 65 7.04 7.09 16.79
C ASN A 65 8.46 6.52 16.83
N MET A 66 8.62 5.21 17.09
CA MET A 66 9.90 4.53 16.89
C MET A 66 10.32 4.53 15.42
N ILE A 67 9.37 4.36 14.48
CA ILE A 67 9.63 4.51 13.04
C ILE A 67 10.08 5.94 12.71
N TYR A 68 9.40 6.97 13.22
CA TYR A 68 9.82 8.37 13.04
C TYR A 68 11.28 8.57 13.47
N GLY A 69 11.66 8.05 14.65
CA GLY A 69 13.03 8.13 15.15
C GLY A 69 14.04 7.40 14.27
N ALA A 70 13.76 6.17 13.85
CA ALA A 70 14.67 5.40 13.00
C ALA A 70 14.81 6.02 11.60
N ALA A 71 13.69 6.41 10.98
CA ALA A 71 13.68 7.05 9.67
C ALA A 71 14.42 8.41 9.70
N SER A 72 14.34 9.16 10.80
CA SER A 72 15.13 10.40 11.00
C SER A 72 16.64 10.17 10.89
N CYS A 73 17.11 8.98 11.28
CA CYS A 73 18.51 8.55 11.14
C CYS A 73 18.85 7.99 9.76
N GLY A 74 17.95 8.13 8.77
CA GLY A 74 18.14 7.64 7.41
C GLY A 74 18.02 6.13 7.27
N ARG A 75 17.52 5.42 8.28
CA ARG A 75 17.41 3.95 8.32
C ARG A 75 16.19 3.45 7.53
N MET A 76 16.31 2.29 6.91
CA MET A 76 15.19 1.55 6.30
C MET A 76 14.35 0.92 7.41
N ALA A 77 13.36 1.65 7.90
CA ALA A 77 12.49 1.21 8.98
C ALA A 77 11.09 0.88 8.46
N MET A 78 10.48 -0.17 9.02
CA MET A 78 9.11 -0.56 8.67
C MET A 78 8.25 -0.93 9.88
N THR A 79 6.94 -0.76 9.73
CA THR A 79 5.94 -1.21 10.71
C THR A 79 4.83 -1.94 9.97
N SER A 80 4.07 -2.77 10.68
CA SER A 80 2.86 -3.39 10.18
C SER A 80 1.74 -3.31 11.22
N SER A 81 0.51 -3.32 10.73
CA SER A 81 -0.70 -3.21 11.53
C SER A 81 -1.92 -3.71 10.73
N SER A 82 -3.08 -3.70 11.37
CA SER A 82 -4.38 -3.76 10.71
C SER A 82 -5.20 -2.48 10.98
N SER A 83 -6.40 -2.39 10.44
CA SER A 83 -7.26 -1.20 10.36
C SER A 83 -7.32 -0.37 11.65
N PRO A 84 -7.61 -0.94 12.84
CA PRO A 84 -7.67 -0.14 14.08
C PRO A 84 -6.32 0.46 14.46
N GLY A 85 -5.26 -0.33 14.30
CA GLY A 85 -3.91 0.12 14.63
C GLY A 85 -3.38 1.15 13.63
N ILE A 86 -3.79 1.10 12.35
CA ILE A 86 -3.48 2.17 11.39
C ILE A 86 -4.16 3.47 11.79
N SER A 87 -5.39 3.42 12.31
CA SER A 87 -6.07 4.61 12.87
C SER A 87 -5.24 5.23 14.02
N LEU A 88 -4.70 4.41 14.93
CA LEU A 88 -3.82 4.86 16.01
C LEU A 88 -2.50 5.45 15.49
N LYS A 89 -2.02 5.02 14.32
CA LYS A 89 -0.78 5.52 13.71
C LYS A 89 -0.96 6.83 12.94
N GLN A 90 -2.19 7.30 12.67
CA GLN A 90 -2.43 8.41 11.74
C GLN A 90 -1.71 9.72 12.11
N GLU A 91 -1.59 10.04 13.39
CA GLU A 91 -0.80 11.20 13.84
C GLU A 91 0.70 11.03 13.50
N GLY A 92 1.27 9.87 13.81
CA GLY A 92 2.65 9.58 13.47
C GLY A 92 2.90 9.55 11.96
N ILE A 93 1.96 9.01 11.18
CA ILE A 93 2.04 8.98 9.72
C ILE A 93 2.04 10.40 9.14
N SER A 94 1.16 11.29 9.62
CA SER A 94 1.17 12.68 9.16
C SER A 94 2.46 13.42 9.54
N TYR A 95 3.03 13.12 10.72
CA TYR A 95 4.32 13.70 11.14
C TYR A 95 5.48 13.20 10.28
N ILE A 96 5.54 11.90 9.98
CA ILE A 96 6.58 11.32 9.10
C ILE A 96 6.49 11.94 7.69
N ALA A 97 5.28 12.09 7.14
CA ALA A 97 5.08 12.74 5.84
C ALA A 97 5.48 14.22 5.88
N GLY A 98 5.08 14.95 6.93
CA GLY A 98 5.43 16.36 7.15
C GLY A 98 6.92 16.59 7.44
N ALA A 99 7.65 15.58 7.90
CA ALA A 99 9.10 15.62 8.09
C ALA A 99 9.89 15.06 6.89
N GLU A 100 9.20 14.64 5.82
CA GLU A 100 9.77 14.01 4.61
C GLU A 100 10.67 12.81 4.95
N LEU A 101 10.15 11.90 5.77
CA LEU A 101 10.88 10.72 6.21
C LEU A 101 10.47 9.46 5.42
N PRO A 102 11.43 8.69 4.89
CA PRO A 102 11.16 7.44 4.20
C PRO A 102 10.91 6.31 5.20
N CYS A 103 9.79 5.62 5.08
CA CYS A 103 9.52 4.38 5.80
C CYS A 103 8.46 3.53 5.07
N LEU A 104 8.37 2.26 5.46
CA LEU A 104 7.36 1.34 4.93
C LEU A 104 6.30 1.02 6.00
N ILE A 105 5.04 1.04 5.60
CA ILE A 105 3.90 0.74 6.47
C ILE A 105 3.06 -0.36 5.81
N LEU A 106 2.93 -1.51 6.44
CA LEU A 106 2.00 -2.54 5.99
C LEU A 106 0.65 -2.39 6.72
N ASN A 107 -0.43 -2.19 5.97
CA ASN A 107 -1.79 -2.33 6.45
C ASN A 107 -2.38 -3.64 5.92
N VAL A 108 -2.63 -4.62 6.79
CA VAL A 108 -3.39 -5.83 6.43
C VAL A 108 -4.84 -5.63 6.86
N VAL A 109 -5.67 -5.22 5.91
CA VAL A 109 -7.02 -4.71 6.17
C VAL A 109 -7.97 -5.84 6.61
N ARG A 110 -8.76 -5.56 7.64
CA ARG A 110 -9.80 -6.46 8.18
C ARG A 110 -11.12 -5.73 8.36
N GLY A 111 -12.22 -6.45 8.54
CA GLY A 111 -13.55 -5.86 8.61
C GLY A 111 -13.71 -4.90 9.79
N GLY A 112 -14.22 -3.69 9.52
CA GLY A 112 -14.60 -2.67 10.50
C GLY A 112 -16.08 -2.25 10.37
N PRO A 113 -16.50 -1.10 10.95
CA PRO A 113 -15.71 -0.14 11.74
C PRO A 113 -15.51 -0.58 13.21
N GLY A 114 -14.77 0.23 13.98
CA GLY A 114 -14.47 -0.06 15.39
C GLY A 114 -13.52 -1.24 15.55
N LEU A 115 -13.77 -2.13 16.51
CA LEU A 115 -13.00 -3.38 16.65
C LEU A 115 -13.22 -4.29 15.44
N GLY A 116 -14.46 -4.29 14.93
CA GLY A 116 -14.87 -5.03 13.75
C GLY A 116 -14.72 -6.54 13.90
N THR A 117 -14.23 -7.18 12.83
CA THR A 117 -13.98 -8.63 12.73
C THR A 117 -12.55 -8.87 12.29
N ILE A 118 -12.07 -10.10 12.47
CA ILE A 118 -10.76 -10.53 11.97
C ILE A 118 -10.79 -10.98 10.50
N GLN A 119 -11.99 -11.04 9.91
CA GLN A 119 -12.19 -11.42 8.51
C GLN A 119 -11.65 -10.34 7.55
N PRO A 120 -11.20 -10.72 6.35
CA PRO A 120 -10.58 -9.79 5.39
C PRO A 120 -11.49 -8.64 4.98
N SER A 121 -10.95 -7.49 4.59
CA SER A 121 -11.75 -6.37 4.09
C SER A 121 -10.89 -5.48 3.18
N GLN A 122 -11.54 -4.54 2.50
CA GLN A 122 -10.92 -3.48 1.71
C GLN A 122 -11.49 -2.10 2.09
N SER A 123 -12.04 -1.99 3.30
CA SER A 123 -12.71 -0.80 3.85
C SER A 123 -11.78 0.32 4.35
N ASP A 124 -10.47 0.22 4.10
CA ASP A 124 -9.49 1.23 4.52
C ASP A 124 -8.96 2.07 3.34
N TYR A 125 -9.53 1.90 2.14
CA TYR A 125 -9.09 2.63 0.93
C TYR A 125 -8.99 4.14 1.16
N PHE A 126 -9.99 4.77 1.77
CA PHE A 126 -9.93 6.21 2.09
C PHE A 126 -8.88 6.55 3.13
N GLN A 127 -8.76 5.73 4.18
CA GLN A 127 -7.76 5.93 5.22
C GLN A 127 -6.34 5.93 4.62
N SER A 128 -6.09 5.10 3.62
CA SER A 128 -4.79 4.99 2.96
C SER A 128 -4.56 6.04 1.87
N THR A 129 -5.60 6.41 1.10
CA THR A 129 -5.45 7.24 -0.12
C THR A 129 -5.86 8.71 0.05
N LYS A 130 -6.79 9.02 0.97
CA LYS A 130 -7.36 10.35 1.19
C LYS A 130 -6.83 11.08 2.43
N CYS A 131 -5.93 10.42 3.16
CA CYS A 131 -5.37 10.80 4.48
C CYS A 131 -6.31 10.52 5.65
N GLY A 132 -5.82 9.76 6.63
CA GLY A 132 -6.47 9.63 7.94
C GLY A 132 -5.90 10.56 9.01
N GLY A 133 -4.74 11.19 8.76
CA GLY A 133 -4.12 12.20 9.63
C GLY A 133 -4.40 13.62 9.14
N HIS A 134 -3.87 14.62 9.84
CA HIS A 134 -4.08 16.03 9.47
C HIS A 134 -3.12 16.52 8.38
N GLY A 135 -3.57 17.51 7.60
CA GLY A 135 -2.79 18.19 6.56
C GLY A 135 -2.94 17.56 5.16
N ASP A 136 -2.49 18.31 4.14
CA ASP A 136 -2.60 17.93 2.72
C ASP A 136 -1.51 16.95 2.27
N TYR A 137 -1.12 16.01 3.15
CA TYR A 137 -0.11 15.01 2.81
C TYR A 137 -0.67 13.95 1.85
N ARG A 138 0.19 13.10 1.30
CA ARG A 138 -0.21 11.88 0.59
C ARG A 138 0.82 10.79 0.85
N LEU A 139 0.37 9.55 0.91
CA LEU A 139 1.23 8.37 0.92
C LEU A 139 1.26 7.78 -0.48
N ILE A 140 2.36 7.12 -0.84
CA ILE A 140 2.33 6.20 -1.97
C ILE A 140 1.71 4.90 -1.44
N VAL A 141 0.67 4.38 -2.09
CA VAL A 141 -0.08 3.22 -1.62
C VAL A 141 -0.05 2.12 -2.67
N LEU A 142 0.64 1.03 -2.36
CA LEU A 142 0.73 -0.18 -3.17
C LEU A 142 -0.31 -1.20 -2.70
N ALA A 143 -0.95 -1.92 -3.63
CA ALA A 143 -1.98 -2.91 -3.34
C ALA A 143 -1.63 -4.27 -3.97
N PRO A 144 -0.98 -5.18 -3.20
CA PRO A 144 -0.59 -6.49 -3.71
C PRO A 144 -1.82 -7.37 -3.92
N ALA A 145 -1.87 -8.07 -5.04
CA ALA A 145 -2.87 -9.07 -5.38
C ALA A 145 -2.37 -10.51 -5.16
N SER A 146 -1.10 -10.72 -4.80
CA SER A 146 -0.52 -12.05 -4.60
C SER A 146 0.50 -12.06 -3.46
N VAL A 147 0.89 -13.26 -3.01
CA VAL A 147 1.98 -13.41 -2.04
C VAL A 147 3.33 -13.01 -2.64
N GLN A 148 3.52 -13.20 -3.96
CA GLN A 148 4.72 -12.70 -4.65
C GLN A 148 4.79 -11.17 -4.59
N GLU A 149 3.68 -10.46 -4.83
CA GLU A 149 3.66 -9.00 -4.74
C GLU A 149 3.85 -8.51 -3.30
N MET A 150 3.38 -9.26 -2.29
CA MET A 150 3.70 -8.97 -0.89
C MET A 150 5.22 -8.98 -0.62
N TYR A 151 5.96 -9.87 -1.29
CA TYR A 151 7.41 -9.94 -1.23
C TYR A 151 8.05 -8.78 -2.02
N ASP A 152 7.71 -8.67 -3.31
CA ASP A 152 8.34 -7.72 -4.24
C ASP A 152 8.11 -6.25 -3.84
N PHE A 153 6.95 -5.94 -3.25
CA PHE A 153 6.59 -4.56 -2.92
C PHE A 153 7.38 -4.00 -1.72
N VAL A 154 8.12 -4.82 -0.97
CA VAL A 154 9.01 -4.31 0.08
C VAL A 154 10.17 -3.54 -0.50
N GLU A 155 10.86 -4.13 -1.46
CA GLU A 155 11.99 -3.49 -2.14
C GLU A 155 11.52 -2.25 -2.90
N LEU A 156 10.48 -2.41 -3.73
CA LEU A 156 9.85 -1.30 -4.45
C LEU A 156 9.40 -0.20 -3.47
N GLY A 157 8.81 -0.58 -2.35
CA GLY A 157 8.31 0.35 -1.35
C GLY A 157 9.42 1.18 -0.71
N PHE A 158 10.55 0.56 -0.35
CA PHE A 158 11.70 1.32 0.14
C PHE A 158 12.32 2.20 -0.95
N ASP A 159 12.47 1.71 -2.18
CA ASP A 159 13.00 2.50 -3.29
C ASP A 159 12.16 3.76 -3.52
N LEU A 160 10.83 3.62 -3.55
CA LEU A 160 9.90 4.75 -3.65
C LEU A 160 9.98 5.66 -2.44
N ALA A 161 10.07 5.10 -1.23
CA ALA A 161 10.14 5.88 0.00
C ALA A 161 11.36 6.79 0.01
N PHE A 162 12.53 6.25 -0.32
CA PHE A 162 13.79 7.01 -0.35
C PHE A 162 13.87 7.95 -1.55
N LYS A 163 13.38 7.55 -2.74
CA LYS A 163 13.34 8.40 -3.94
C LYS A 163 12.58 9.69 -3.69
N TYR A 164 11.39 9.60 -3.09
CA TYR A 164 10.52 10.76 -2.87
C TYR A 164 10.63 11.36 -1.47
N ARG A 165 11.41 10.76 -0.55
CA ARG A 165 11.37 11.12 0.88
C ARG A 165 9.93 11.21 1.39
N ASN A 166 9.22 10.09 1.23
CA ASN A 166 7.81 9.98 1.56
C ASN A 166 7.52 8.61 2.19
N PRO A 167 6.54 8.48 3.09
CA PRO A 167 6.13 7.16 3.53
C PRO A 167 5.42 6.40 2.40
N VAL A 168 5.65 5.09 2.36
CA VAL A 168 4.97 4.17 1.45
C VAL A 168 4.15 3.19 2.27
N MET A 169 2.89 3.02 1.89
CA MET A 169 1.98 2.05 2.47
C MET A 169 1.79 0.87 1.50
N ILE A 170 1.92 -0.34 2.00
CA ILE A 170 1.44 -1.54 1.32
C ILE A 170 0.09 -1.88 1.97
N GLN A 171 -1.01 -1.70 1.22
CA GLN A 171 -2.35 -2.05 1.67
C GLN A 171 -2.73 -3.42 1.12
N SER A 172 -2.54 -4.44 1.96
CA SER A 172 -3.00 -5.80 1.72
C SER A 172 -4.36 -6.02 2.40
N ASP A 173 -4.93 -7.20 2.22
CA ASP A 173 -6.14 -7.66 2.90
C ASP A 173 -5.89 -9.01 3.57
N GLY A 174 -6.78 -9.40 4.50
CA GLY A 174 -6.63 -10.66 5.24
C GLY A 174 -6.52 -11.92 4.36
N ILE A 175 -7.04 -11.91 3.12
CA ILE A 175 -6.91 -13.05 2.20
C ILE A 175 -5.46 -13.16 1.74
N ILE A 176 -4.93 -12.08 1.14
CA ILE A 176 -3.56 -12.06 0.62
C ILE A 176 -2.54 -12.24 1.75
N GLY A 177 -2.79 -11.64 2.92
CA GLY A 177 -1.91 -11.77 4.08
C GLY A 177 -1.76 -13.21 4.59
N GLN A 178 -2.85 -13.98 4.64
CA GLN A 178 -2.86 -15.30 5.30
C GLN A 178 -2.80 -16.49 4.33
N MET A 179 -3.10 -16.28 3.05
CA MET A 179 -3.02 -17.34 2.05
C MET A 179 -1.58 -17.74 1.75
N MET A 180 -1.39 -18.98 1.31
CA MET A 180 -0.07 -19.52 0.94
C MET A 180 0.06 -19.67 -0.58
N GLU A 181 1.16 -19.17 -1.13
CA GLU A 181 1.51 -19.35 -2.53
C GLU A 181 3.02 -19.58 -2.68
N LYS A 182 3.41 -20.02 -3.87
CA LYS A 182 4.82 -20.14 -4.24
C LYS A 182 5.41 -18.74 -4.43
N VAL A 183 6.54 -18.48 -3.79
CA VAL A 183 7.29 -17.22 -3.87
C VAL A 183 8.67 -17.49 -4.43
N GLU A 184 9.06 -16.71 -5.44
CA GLU A 184 10.43 -16.55 -5.90
C GLU A 184 11.17 -15.59 -4.96
N ILE A 185 12.15 -16.13 -4.24
CA ILE A 185 12.93 -15.39 -3.26
C ILE A 185 14.23 -14.90 -3.89
N GLY A 186 14.49 -13.60 -3.76
CA GLY A 186 15.73 -12.94 -4.19
C GLY A 186 16.90 -13.16 -3.23
N GLU A 187 18.09 -12.75 -3.63
CA GLU A 187 19.29 -12.82 -2.77
C GLU A 187 19.17 -11.91 -1.53
N GLN A 188 19.86 -12.30 -0.46
CA GLN A 188 20.01 -11.48 0.74
C GLN A 188 20.91 -10.26 0.44
N LYS A 189 20.38 -9.06 0.59
CA LYS A 189 21.14 -7.80 0.54
C LYS A 189 21.68 -7.45 1.92
N GLN A 190 22.85 -6.81 1.94
CA GLN A 190 23.40 -6.24 3.15
C GLN A 190 22.68 -4.93 3.50
N ARG A 191 22.61 -4.61 4.79
CA ARG A 191 22.17 -3.28 5.23
C ARG A 191 23.12 -2.22 4.70
N ARG A 192 22.60 -1.02 4.49
CA ARG A 192 23.44 0.14 4.11
C ARG A 192 24.43 0.45 5.22
N ASP A 193 25.69 0.62 4.82
CA ASP A 193 26.74 1.03 5.74
C ASP A 193 26.44 2.42 6.33
N PRO A 194 26.73 2.70 7.61
CA PRO A 194 26.53 4.02 8.19
C PRO A 194 27.16 5.17 7.39
N GLN A 195 28.31 4.97 6.74
CA GLN A 195 28.94 5.97 5.89
C GLN A 195 28.14 6.22 4.62
N ASP A 196 27.56 5.18 4.03
CA ASP A 196 26.71 5.31 2.84
C ASP A 196 25.40 6.01 3.17
N ILE A 197 24.82 5.75 4.35
CA ILE A 197 23.66 6.51 4.84
C ILE A 197 24.01 8.00 4.95
N ILE A 198 25.17 8.35 5.52
CA ILE A 198 25.58 9.77 5.63
C ILE A 198 25.72 10.42 4.25
N LYS A 199 26.23 9.70 3.26
CA LYS A 199 26.41 10.21 1.88
C LYS A 199 25.08 10.33 1.13
N GLN A 200 24.23 9.31 1.19
CA GLN A 200 22.98 9.22 0.43
C GLN A 200 21.84 10.01 1.08
N CYS A 201 21.86 10.15 2.42
CA CYS A 201 20.84 10.83 3.21
C CYS A 201 21.46 12.02 3.96
N PRO A 202 21.87 13.10 3.27
CA PRO A 202 22.52 14.25 3.92
C PRO A 202 21.61 14.96 4.94
N TRP A 203 20.29 14.72 4.88
CA TRP A 203 19.28 15.20 5.81
C TRP A 203 19.21 14.38 7.12
N ALA A 204 19.77 13.17 7.17
CA ALA A 204 19.63 12.28 8.31
C ALA A 204 20.35 12.79 9.59
N THR A 205 19.79 12.47 10.75
CA THR A 205 20.37 12.78 12.06
C THR A 205 21.42 11.75 12.45
N THR A 206 22.67 11.98 12.04
CA THR A 206 23.82 11.07 12.27
C THR A 206 24.86 11.66 13.21
N GLY A 207 24.43 12.47 14.20
CA GLY A 207 25.30 13.24 15.08
C GLY A 207 25.74 14.59 14.50
N LYS A 208 26.69 15.27 15.18
CA LYS A 208 27.31 16.54 14.75
C LYS A 208 28.80 16.31 14.44
N PRO A 209 29.17 15.96 13.20
CA PRO A 209 30.57 15.91 12.79
C PRO A 209 31.15 17.32 12.63
N GLU A 210 32.47 17.48 12.61
CA GLU A 210 33.13 18.79 12.39
C GLU A 210 32.79 19.43 11.04
N SER A 211 32.42 18.62 10.03
CA SER A 211 32.19 19.06 8.66
C SER A 211 30.84 19.74 8.40
N ARG A 212 29.88 19.67 9.34
CA ARG A 212 28.55 20.28 9.18
C ARG A 212 27.86 20.54 10.52
N GLU A 213 26.88 21.43 10.51
CA GLU A 213 25.96 21.56 11.65
C GLU A 213 25.01 20.35 11.77
N ARG A 214 24.40 20.23 12.96
CA ARG A 214 23.44 19.16 13.24
C ARG A 214 22.19 19.31 12.37
N ASN A 215 21.67 18.20 11.85
CA ASN A 215 20.37 18.20 11.20
C ASN A 215 19.25 18.24 12.23
N ILE A 216 18.16 18.92 11.88
CA ILE A 216 16.94 18.99 12.66
C ILE A 216 15.84 18.41 11.78
N ILE A 217 15.17 17.37 12.29
CA ILE A 217 14.00 16.77 11.64
C ILE A 217 12.77 17.26 12.39
N THR A 218 11.95 18.05 11.71
CA THR A 218 10.74 18.64 12.27
C THR A 218 9.71 18.86 11.16
N SER A 219 8.44 18.75 11.53
CA SER A 219 7.28 19.10 10.71
C SER A 219 6.64 20.43 11.13
N LEU A 220 7.32 21.22 11.98
CA LEU A 220 6.82 22.47 12.54
C LEU A 220 7.49 23.69 11.88
N ASP A 221 6.67 24.60 11.36
CA ASP A 221 7.06 25.98 11.10
C ASP A 221 6.05 26.95 11.73
N LEU A 222 6.53 27.90 12.53
CA LEU A 222 5.69 28.88 13.22
C LEU A 222 5.32 30.07 12.32
N VAL A 223 6.04 30.27 11.22
CA VAL A 223 5.78 31.36 10.28
C VAL A 223 4.91 30.83 9.15
N ALA A 224 3.65 31.28 9.11
CA ALA A 224 2.66 30.80 8.13
C ALA A 224 3.16 30.83 6.67
N ALA A 225 3.86 31.89 6.26
CA ALA A 225 4.41 32.02 4.91
C ALA A 225 5.46 30.92 4.58
N LYS A 226 6.27 30.51 5.56
CA LYS A 226 7.24 29.42 5.38
C LYS A 226 6.55 28.06 5.34
N GLN A 227 5.55 27.85 6.20
CA GLN A 227 4.71 26.65 6.17
C GLN A 227 3.99 26.52 4.82
N GLU A 228 3.51 27.63 4.24
CA GLU A 228 2.89 27.62 2.92
C GLU A 228 3.89 27.19 1.83
N GLU A 229 5.12 27.73 1.84
CA GLU A 229 6.17 27.33 0.91
C GLU A 229 6.48 25.83 1.01
N PHE A 230 6.56 25.31 2.23
CA PHE A 230 6.74 23.89 2.50
C PHE A 230 5.57 23.04 1.99
N ASN A 231 4.32 23.45 2.26
CA ASN A 231 3.14 22.76 1.74
C ASN A 231 3.15 22.74 0.21
N ARG A 232 3.47 23.87 -0.45
CA ARG A 232 3.60 23.93 -1.93
C ARG A 232 4.69 23.00 -2.45
N LYS A 233 5.80 22.81 -1.72
CA LYS A 233 6.82 21.81 -2.04
C LYS A 233 6.26 20.40 -1.96
N LEU A 234 5.51 20.05 -0.90
CA LEU A 234 4.89 18.74 -0.77
C LEU A 234 3.90 18.46 -1.91
N ILE A 235 3.07 19.44 -2.27
CA ILE A 235 2.13 19.30 -3.40
C ILE A 235 2.89 19.01 -4.70
N ARG A 236 3.97 19.75 -5.00
CA ARG A 236 4.81 19.47 -6.19
C ARG A 236 5.36 18.05 -6.19
N LYS A 237 5.85 17.58 -5.04
CA LYS A 237 6.30 16.19 -4.87
C LYS A 237 5.18 15.18 -5.18
N TYR A 238 3.97 15.43 -4.70
CA TYR A 238 2.85 14.51 -4.95
C TYR A 238 2.37 14.54 -6.41
N GLU A 239 2.46 15.66 -7.10
CA GLU A 239 2.22 15.72 -8.54
C GLU A 239 3.30 14.94 -9.32
N GLU A 240 4.57 15.06 -8.95
CA GLU A 240 5.65 14.26 -9.54
C GLU A 240 5.42 12.75 -9.33
N VAL A 241 4.98 12.36 -8.13
CA VAL A 241 4.58 10.97 -7.85
C VAL A 241 3.43 10.54 -8.76
N LYS A 242 2.38 11.37 -8.94
CA LYS A 242 1.26 11.06 -9.84
C LYS A 242 1.67 10.92 -11.30
N GLU A 243 2.70 11.62 -11.74
CA GLU A 243 3.17 11.53 -13.11
C GLU A 243 4.01 10.27 -13.35
N ASN A 244 4.82 9.88 -12.37
CA ASN A 244 5.87 8.87 -12.57
C ASN A 244 5.57 7.50 -11.96
N GLU A 245 4.63 7.41 -11.01
CA GLU A 245 4.50 6.23 -10.15
C GLU A 245 3.13 5.54 -10.23
N VAL A 246 2.32 5.88 -11.22
CA VAL A 246 1.05 5.19 -11.50
C VAL A 246 1.32 3.78 -12.02
N ARG A 247 0.78 2.78 -11.34
CA ARG A 247 0.94 1.36 -11.69
C ARG A 247 -0.42 0.66 -11.74
N TYR A 248 -0.65 -0.08 -12.81
CA TYR A 248 -1.87 -0.83 -13.05
C TYR A 248 -1.57 -1.93 -14.07
N GLU A 249 -2.49 -2.88 -14.18
CA GLU A 249 -2.49 -3.90 -15.22
C GLU A 249 -3.82 -3.85 -15.98
N LEU A 250 -3.73 -3.92 -17.30
CA LEU A 250 -4.88 -4.01 -18.19
C LEU A 250 -5.01 -5.45 -18.66
N ILE A 251 -6.17 -6.04 -18.42
CA ILE A 251 -6.45 -7.43 -18.76
C ILE A 251 -7.66 -7.44 -19.68
N ASN A 252 -7.48 -7.89 -20.92
CA ASN A 252 -8.54 -8.00 -21.92
C ASN A 252 -9.36 -6.71 -22.09
N THR A 253 -8.71 -5.55 -22.11
CA THR A 253 -9.38 -4.23 -22.23
C THR A 253 -9.49 -3.72 -23.66
N GLU A 254 -8.79 -4.36 -24.61
CA GLU A 254 -8.67 -3.86 -25.99
C GLU A 254 -9.99 -3.98 -26.78
N ASP A 255 -10.76 -5.05 -26.53
CA ASP A 255 -12.05 -5.34 -27.16
C ASP A 255 -13.23 -5.16 -26.21
N ALA A 256 -12.99 -4.68 -24.99
CA ALA A 256 -13.99 -4.65 -23.92
C ALA A 256 -15.09 -3.60 -24.15
N ASP A 257 -16.34 -4.03 -23.97
CA ASP A 257 -17.51 -3.16 -23.83
C ASP A 257 -17.69 -2.66 -22.39
N TYR A 258 -17.18 -3.40 -21.39
CA TYR A 258 -17.31 -3.06 -19.96
C TYR A 258 -15.99 -3.28 -19.23
N ILE A 259 -15.73 -2.51 -18.18
CA ILE A 259 -14.50 -2.63 -17.40
C ILE A 259 -14.83 -2.91 -15.94
N ILE A 260 -14.19 -3.91 -15.35
CA ILE A 260 -14.15 -4.08 -13.90
C ILE A 260 -12.88 -3.39 -13.37
N VAL A 261 -13.04 -2.52 -12.37
CA VAL A 261 -11.91 -1.91 -11.66
C VAL A 261 -11.82 -2.56 -10.29
N ALA A 262 -10.66 -3.12 -9.95
CA ALA A 262 -10.46 -3.83 -8.69
C ALA A 262 -8.98 -3.81 -8.27
N TYR A 263 -8.72 -4.10 -6.99
CA TYR A 263 -7.36 -4.22 -6.44
C TYR A 263 -7.29 -5.35 -5.42
N GLY A 264 -6.08 -5.74 -5.04
CA GLY A 264 -5.86 -6.79 -4.04
C GLY A 264 -6.57 -8.09 -4.38
N SER A 265 -7.08 -8.80 -3.38
CA SER A 265 -7.84 -10.06 -3.60
C SER A 265 -9.10 -9.89 -4.46
N SER A 266 -9.79 -8.74 -4.40
CA SER A 266 -10.96 -8.48 -5.26
C SER A 266 -10.62 -8.60 -6.74
N SER A 267 -9.42 -8.19 -7.15
CA SER A 267 -8.99 -8.33 -8.55
C SER A 267 -8.91 -9.80 -9.02
N ARG A 268 -8.59 -10.74 -8.12
CA ARG A 268 -8.56 -12.17 -8.44
C ARG A 268 -9.94 -12.76 -8.62
N LEU A 269 -10.87 -12.34 -7.77
CA LEU A 269 -12.28 -12.73 -7.87
C LEU A 269 -12.86 -12.18 -9.18
N SER A 270 -12.52 -10.93 -9.53
CA SER A 270 -12.91 -10.31 -10.79
C SER A 270 -12.36 -11.02 -12.03
N MET A 271 -11.12 -11.55 -11.99
CA MET A 271 -10.59 -12.37 -13.10
C MET A 271 -11.49 -13.57 -13.39
N LYS A 272 -11.93 -14.28 -12.34
CA LYS A 272 -12.83 -15.42 -12.54
C LYS A 272 -14.21 -15.01 -13.06
N ALA A 273 -14.74 -13.88 -12.58
CA ALA A 273 -16.00 -13.33 -13.09
C ALA A 273 -15.90 -12.92 -14.57
N MET A 274 -14.78 -12.32 -14.96
CA MET A 274 -14.48 -11.96 -16.35
C MET A 274 -14.48 -13.19 -17.27
N ASP A 275 -13.86 -14.29 -16.87
CA ASP A 275 -13.86 -15.55 -17.64
C ASP A 275 -15.30 -16.05 -17.89
N ILE A 276 -16.16 -16.02 -16.85
CA ILE A 276 -17.56 -16.45 -16.94
C ILE A 276 -18.34 -15.56 -17.90
N LEU A 277 -18.21 -14.24 -17.78
CA LEU A 277 -18.87 -13.26 -18.64
C LEU A 277 -18.43 -13.37 -20.10
N ARG A 278 -17.12 -13.51 -20.34
CA ARG A 278 -16.58 -13.71 -21.69
C ARG A 278 -17.06 -15.02 -22.31
N ALA A 279 -17.17 -16.10 -21.53
CA ALA A 279 -17.76 -17.35 -22.00
C ALA A 279 -19.25 -17.22 -22.40
N LYS A 280 -19.98 -16.27 -21.79
CA LYS A 280 -21.34 -15.87 -22.20
C LYS A 280 -21.38 -14.89 -23.38
N GLY A 281 -20.23 -14.50 -23.94
CA GLY A 281 -20.13 -13.54 -25.05
C GLY A 281 -20.12 -12.07 -24.63
N VAL A 282 -20.06 -11.76 -23.33
CA VAL A 282 -19.94 -10.39 -22.83
C VAL A 282 -18.48 -9.95 -22.85
N LYS A 283 -18.16 -8.89 -23.61
CA LYS A 283 -16.79 -8.37 -23.70
C LYS A 283 -16.48 -7.50 -22.49
N VAL A 284 -15.88 -8.10 -21.47
CA VAL A 284 -15.47 -7.40 -20.24
C VAL A 284 -13.95 -7.48 -20.06
N GLY A 285 -13.33 -6.36 -19.69
CA GLY A 285 -11.93 -6.29 -19.30
C GLY A 285 -11.76 -5.91 -17.84
N ILE A 286 -10.53 -5.97 -17.34
CA ILE A 286 -10.17 -5.59 -15.97
C ILE A 286 -9.07 -4.53 -15.99
N VAL A 287 -9.24 -3.50 -15.17
CA VAL A 287 -8.17 -2.62 -14.72
C VAL A 287 -7.81 -3.01 -13.29
N ARG A 288 -6.70 -3.73 -13.13
CA ARG A 288 -6.18 -4.09 -11.80
C ARG A 288 -5.30 -2.96 -11.31
N LEU A 289 -5.66 -2.37 -10.17
CA LEU A 289 -4.84 -1.34 -9.55
C LEU A 289 -3.67 -1.98 -8.80
N ILE A 290 -2.46 -1.54 -9.11
CA ILE A 290 -1.25 -1.85 -8.34
C ILE A 290 -0.94 -0.70 -7.38
N THR A 291 -1.19 0.54 -7.80
CA THR A 291 -1.17 1.72 -6.92
C THR A 291 -2.59 2.22 -6.67
N LEU A 292 -2.94 2.40 -5.40
CA LEU A 292 -4.18 3.09 -4.99
C LEU A 292 -3.96 4.61 -4.91
N PHE A 293 -2.75 5.01 -4.51
CA PHE A 293 -2.22 6.33 -4.78
C PHE A 293 -0.76 6.19 -5.25
N PRO A 294 -0.36 6.83 -6.34
CA PRO A 294 -1.20 7.62 -7.24
C PRO A 294 -2.20 6.74 -8.02
N PHE A 295 -3.39 7.29 -8.28
CA PHE A 295 -4.50 6.58 -8.93
C PHE A 295 -4.41 6.71 -10.47
N PRO A 296 -4.75 5.68 -11.27
CA PRO A 296 -4.61 5.71 -12.74
C PRO A 296 -5.73 6.51 -13.44
N THR A 297 -5.88 7.78 -13.10
CA THR A 297 -6.94 8.65 -13.62
C THR A 297 -6.94 8.78 -15.14
N LYS A 298 -5.76 8.98 -15.76
CA LYS A 298 -5.65 9.15 -17.22
C LYS A 298 -6.16 7.92 -17.97
N VAL A 299 -5.78 6.74 -17.51
CA VAL A 299 -6.14 5.43 -18.09
C VAL A 299 -7.64 5.21 -18.06
N LEU A 300 -8.27 5.42 -16.90
CA LEU A 300 -9.71 5.27 -16.76
C LEU A 300 -10.47 6.30 -17.60
N SER A 301 -9.95 7.53 -17.72
CA SER A 301 -10.54 8.56 -18.56
C SER A 301 -10.53 8.21 -20.05
N GLU A 302 -9.44 7.61 -20.54
CA GLU A 302 -9.29 7.15 -21.93
C GLU A 302 -10.12 5.90 -22.22
N LEU A 303 -10.23 4.97 -21.26
CA LEU A 303 -11.12 3.81 -21.38
C LEU A 303 -12.59 4.23 -21.41
N ALA A 304 -12.97 5.26 -20.64
CA ALA A 304 -14.34 5.77 -20.61
C ALA A 304 -14.83 6.32 -21.95
N ASP A 305 -13.92 6.66 -22.87
CA ASP A 305 -14.28 7.07 -24.24
C ASP A 305 -14.59 5.87 -25.15
N LYS A 306 -14.32 4.64 -24.71
CA LYS A 306 -14.39 3.41 -25.53
C LYS A 306 -15.39 2.39 -25.00
N VAL A 307 -15.62 2.36 -23.69
CA VAL A 307 -16.46 1.36 -23.02
C VAL A 307 -17.85 1.92 -22.72
N LYS A 308 -18.80 1.05 -22.40
CA LYS A 308 -20.19 1.39 -22.07
C LYS A 308 -20.41 1.59 -20.56
N GLY A 309 -19.51 1.12 -19.71
CA GLY A 309 -19.60 1.32 -18.26
C GLY A 309 -18.48 0.63 -17.47
N PHE A 310 -18.39 1.00 -16.19
CA PHE A 310 -17.41 0.48 -15.23
C PHE A 310 -18.10 -0.12 -14.00
N LEU A 311 -17.61 -1.27 -13.54
CA LEU A 311 -17.99 -1.83 -12.24
C LEU A 311 -16.78 -1.79 -11.30
N ALA A 312 -16.85 -0.97 -10.26
CA ALA A 312 -15.88 -0.99 -9.17
C ALA A 312 -16.20 -2.15 -8.22
N VAL A 313 -15.26 -3.09 -8.08
CA VAL A 313 -15.42 -4.28 -7.21
C VAL A 313 -14.50 -4.17 -6.01
N GLU A 314 -15.09 -4.18 -4.81
CA GLU A 314 -14.39 -3.98 -3.54
C GLU A 314 -14.95 -4.89 -2.43
N MET A 315 -14.14 -5.29 -1.45
CA MET A 315 -14.63 -5.80 -0.16
C MET A 315 -14.94 -4.63 0.80
N SER A 316 -15.73 -3.67 0.32
CA SER A 316 -16.07 -2.43 1.00
C SER A 316 -17.45 -1.93 0.55
N ALA A 317 -17.96 -0.88 1.19
CA ALA A 317 -19.22 -0.22 0.83
C ALA A 317 -19.11 0.72 -0.39
N GLY A 318 -17.96 0.74 -1.06
CA GLY A 318 -17.70 1.59 -2.23
C GLY A 318 -16.90 2.82 -1.82
N GLN A 319 -15.58 2.68 -1.71
CA GLN A 319 -14.67 3.79 -1.45
C GLN A 319 -13.89 4.15 -2.71
N MET A 320 -13.31 3.15 -3.37
CA MET A 320 -12.60 3.34 -4.63
C MET A 320 -13.53 3.79 -5.77
N VAL A 321 -14.81 3.39 -5.76
CA VAL A 321 -15.79 3.80 -6.78
C VAL A 321 -15.84 5.32 -6.99
N GLU A 322 -15.65 6.13 -5.93
CA GLU A 322 -15.62 7.59 -6.03
C GLU A 322 -14.47 8.07 -6.92
N ASP A 323 -13.29 7.46 -6.80
CA ASP A 323 -12.14 7.77 -7.64
C ASP A 323 -12.32 7.30 -9.07
N VAL A 324 -12.99 6.17 -9.29
CA VAL A 324 -13.36 5.70 -10.64
C VAL A 324 -14.31 6.71 -11.29
N GLN A 325 -15.37 7.11 -10.59
CA GLN A 325 -16.34 8.11 -11.06
C GLN A 325 -15.67 9.44 -11.43
N LEU A 326 -14.80 9.95 -10.56
CA LEU A 326 -14.05 11.18 -10.82
C LEU A 326 -13.09 11.03 -12.00
N ALA A 327 -12.43 9.87 -12.13
CA ALA A 327 -11.47 9.63 -13.20
C ALA A 327 -12.15 9.51 -14.59
N THR A 328 -13.32 8.87 -14.65
CA THR A 328 -14.12 8.77 -15.86
C THR A 328 -14.89 10.07 -16.14
N LYS A 329 -14.89 11.02 -15.21
CA LYS A 329 -15.66 12.28 -15.27
C LYS A 329 -17.14 12.03 -15.50
N PHE A 330 -17.67 10.92 -14.99
CA PHE A 330 -19.06 10.48 -15.18
C PHE A 330 -19.50 10.39 -16.66
N LYS A 331 -18.56 10.16 -17.60
CA LYS A 331 -18.87 10.02 -19.04
C LYS A 331 -19.77 8.82 -19.35
N VAL A 332 -19.63 7.77 -18.56
CA VAL A 332 -20.37 6.51 -18.69
C VAL A 332 -20.79 6.04 -17.30
N PRO A 333 -21.80 5.16 -17.18
CA PRO A 333 -22.19 4.57 -15.90
C PRO A 333 -20.98 3.96 -15.17
N VAL A 334 -20.85 4.31 -13.88
CA VAL A 334 -19.87 3.73 -12.97
C VAL A 334 -20.62 3.25 -11.75
N GLU A 335 -20.73 1.94 -11.63
CA GLU A 335 -21.45 1.25 -10.57
C GLU A 335 -20.49 0.58 -9.59
N HIS A 336 -21.00 0.30 -8.39
CA HIS A 336 -20.26 -0.41 -7.35
C HIS A 336 -20.87 -1.78 -7.08
N PHE A 337 -19.99 -2.76 -6.85
CA PHE A 337 -20.35 -4.00 -6.19
C PHE A 337 -19.34 -4.30 -5.08
N GLY A 338 -19.87 -4.62 -3.90
CA GLY A 338 -19.03 -5.03 -2.79
C GLY A 338 -19.77 -5.75 -1.68
N ARG A 339 -19.01 -6.56 -0.95
CA ARG A 339 -19.46 -7.26 0.26
C ARG A 339 -18.79 -6.62 1.48
N LEU A 340 -19.47 -6.66 2.62
CA LEU A 340 -19.09 -5.96 3.85
C LEU A 340 -18.76 -6.93 4.98
N GLY A 341 -18.13 -6.42 6.05
CA GLY A 341 -17.95 -7.17 7.30
C GLY A 341 -17.10 -8.44 7.14
N GLY A 342 -16.27 -8.49 6.11
CA GLY A 342 -15.41 -9.61 5.75
C GLY A 342 -16.07 -10.82 5.12
N VAL A 343 -17.26 -10.62 4.54
CA VAL A 343 -17.80 -11.55 3.54
C VAL A 343 -17.02 -11.39 2.25
N ILE A 344 -16.48 -12.50 1.74
CA ILE A 344 -15.74 -12.55 0.46
C ILE A 344 -16.76 -12.69 -0.67
N PRO A 345 -16.75 -11.82 -1.71
CA PRO A 345 -17.63 -11.97 -2.85
C PRO A 345 -17.37 -13.25 -3.65
N ALA A 346 -18.41 -13.94 -4.08
CA ALA A 346 -18.24 -15.00 -5.08
C ALA A 346 -18.15 -14.40 -6.50
N PRO A 347 -17.38 -15.00 -7.43
CA PRO A 347 -17.29 -14.54 -8.81
C PRO A 347 -18.67 -14.41 -9.48
N GLU A 348 -19.59 -15.31 -9.20
CA GLU A 348 -20.96 -15.31 -9.74
C GLU A 348 -21.74 -14.06 -9.31
N GLU A 349 -21.53 -13.56 -8.08
CA GLU A 349 -22.18 -12.33 -7.62
C GLU A 349 -21.66 -11.10 -8.37
N ILE A 350 -20.38 -11.09 -8.75
CA ILE A 350 -19.80 -10.03 -9.58
C ILE A 350 -20.41 -10.07 -10.99
N VAL A 351 -20.61 -11.27 -11.55
CA VAL A 351 -21.30 -11.46 -12.83
C VAL A 351 -22.73 -10.92 -12.77
N GLU A 352 -23.50 -11.32 -11.78
CA GLU A 352 -24.87 -10.85 -11.56
C GLU A 352 -24.92 -9.33 -11.40
N ALA A 353 -23.99 -8.75 -10.62
CA ALA A 353 -23.92 -7.30 -10.43
C ALA A 353 -23.64 -6.55 -11.73
N LEU A 354 -22.73 -7.03 -12.58
CA LEU A 354 -22.47 -6.41 -13.88
C LEU A 354 -23.70 -6.49 -14.79
N GLU A 355 -24.31 -7.67 -14.87
CA GLU A 355 -25.50 -7.92 -15.70
C GLU A 355 -26.67 -7.04 -15.26
N GLN A 356 -26.93 -6.93 -13.96
CA GLN A 356 -28.08 -6.19 -13.42
C GLN A 356 -27.89 -4.67 -13.38
N LYS A 357 -26.69 -4.20 -13.00
CA LYS A 357 -26.47 -2.78 -12.73
C LYS A 357 -25.98 -1.98 -13.92
N ILE A 358 -25.33 -2.63 -14.89
CA ILE A 358 -24.72 -1.93 -16.04
C ILE A 358 -25.31 -2.39 -17.37
N ILE A 359 -25.49 -3.70 -17.58
CA ILE A 359 -25.98 -4.21 -18.87
C ILE A 359 -27.50 -4.08 -18.98
N GLY A 360 -28.23 -4.44 -17.92
CA GLY A 360 -29.68 -4.40 -17.86
C GLY A 360 -30.27 -3.19 -17.13
N GLY A 361 -29.42 -2.27 -16.67
CA GLY A 361 -29.79 -1.07 -15.89
C GLY A 361 -30.14 0.16 -16.72
#